data_AF-A0A1Y2DWP9-F1
#
_entry.id   AF-A0A1Y2DWP9-F1
#
_cell.length_a   1.000
_cell.length_b   1.000
_cell.length_c   1.000
_cell.angle_alpha   90.00
_cell.angle_beta   90.00
_cell.angle_gamma   90.00
#
_symmetry.space_group_name_H-M   'P 1'
#
loop_
_entity.id
_entity.type
_entity.pdbx_description
1 polymer ?
#
loop_
_entity_poly.entity_id
_entity_poly.type
_entity_poly.pdbx_seq_one_letter_code
_entity_poly.pdbx_strand_id
1 'polypeptide(L)'
;MDSQKDFNENNDARNVEEEEKKIKENSDNSKYNDEINVQLEHPVWLLGQYYPNGMEKANQLESSFFLDHNSRIWITYRYSFEPILPSNYTSDLGWGCMLRSGQMLLANALIYHFLGRDWRINIREKYETYKKLIGWFMDFPEKPFSIHKIATLGQKYDKAIGEWFGPNIISQVLKNAVEEFSECNNIISICVSVDQSIYKDEILKVTNNWKKALVLLLPIRLGIKNLNPLYYDDLKKYFQFPQCIGIGGGKPKSSLYLIGNDGIV
;
A
#
# COMPACT_ATOMS: atom_id res chain seq x y z
N MET A 1 -23.43 81.69 -37.46
CA MET A 1 -24.33 80.70 -38.05
C MET A 1 -23.87 79.35 -37.50
N ASP A 2 -24.18 79.00 -36.25
CA ASP A 2 -25.49 79.01 -35.54
C ASP A 2 -26.41 77.91 -36.10
N SER A 3 -27.09 77.07 -35.32
CA SER A 3 -27.29 77.01 -33.86
C SER A 3 -27.37 75.53 -33.40
N GLN A 4 -27.08 75.13 -32.15
CA GLN A 4 -28.05 75.01 -31.02
C GLN A 4 -29.49 74.65 -31.48
N LYS A 5 -30.24 73.68 -30.93
CA LYS A 5 -30.29 72.99 -29.62
C LYS A 5 -31.17 71.69 -29.78
N ASP A 6 -31.52 70.79 -28.84
CA ASP A 6 -31.37 70.66 -27.37
C ASP A 6 -31.57 69.19 -26.89
N PHE A 7 -31.31 68.90 -25.59
CA PHE A 7 -31.85 67.86 -24.67
C PHE A 7 -32.29 66.44 -25.15
N ASN A 8 -31.78 65.39 -24.46
CA ASN A 8 -32.63 64.29 -23.92
C ASN A 8 -31.98 63.38 -22.83
N GLU A 9 -31.45 63.93 -21.73
CA GLU A 9 -30.75 63.15 -20.67
C GLU A 9 -31.66 62.34 -19.70
N ASN A 10 -32.99 62.40 -19.85
CA ASN A 10 -33.94 61.89 -18.84
C ASN A 10 -34.29 60.38 -18.91
N ASN A 11 -33.69 59.62 -19.83
CA ASN A 11 -33.99 58.18 -19.99
C ASN A 11 -32.97 57.25 -19.31
N ASP A 12 -31.68 57.59 -19.26
CA ASP A 12 -30.66 56.66 -18.73
C ASP A 12 -30.73 56.51 -17.21
N ALA A 13 -31.06 57.58 -16.48
CA ALA A 13 -31.12 57.56 -15.01
C ALA A 13 -32.11 56.52 -14.44
N ARG A 14 -33.20 56.20 -15.17
CA ARG A 14 -34.19 55.20 -14.73
C ARG A 14 -33.73 53.77 -14.94
N ASN A 15 -32.93 53.51 -15.99
CA ASN A 15 -32.36 52.18 -16.23
C ASN A 15 -31.36 51.83 -15.12
N VAL A 16 -30.52 52.79 -14.70
CA VAL A 16 -29.52 52.59 -13.63
C VAL A 16 -30.18 52.25 -12.28
N GLU A 17 -31.29 52.89 -11.90
CA GLU A 17 -32.00 52.56 -10.65
C GLU A 17 -32.70 51.18 -10.68
N GLU A 18 -33.13 50.69 -11.85
CA GLU A 18 -33.66 49.33 -12.00
C GLU A 18 -32.58 48.26 -12.04
N GLU A 19 -31.41 48.55 -12.62
CA GLU A 19 -30.24 47.66 -12.55
C GLU A 19 -29.66 47.59 -11.13
N GLU A 20 -29.52 48.72 -10.42
CA GLU A 20 -29.06 48.72 -9.03
C GLU A 20 -29.97 47.91 -8.09
N LYS A 21 -31.29 47.91 -8.33
CA LYS A 21 -32.22 47.06 -7.56
C LYS A 21 -32.02 45.58 -7.86
N LYS A 22 -31.89 45.19 -9.14
CA LYS A 22 -31.56 43.80 -9.54
C LYS A 22 -30.21 43.34 -8.99
N ILE A 23 -29.24 44.24 -8.84
CA ILE A 23 -27.94 43.95 -8.21
C ILE A 23 -28.09 43.77 -6.69
N LYS A 24 -28.89 44.60 -6.02
CA LYS A 24 -29.09 44.53 -4.55
C LYS A 24 -29.95 43.33 -4.12
N GLU A 25 -30.94 42.92 -4.90
CA GLU A 25 -31.76 41.72 -4.61
C GLU A 25 -31.04 40.38 -4.82
N ASN A 26 -29.83 40.36 -5.41
CA ASN A 26 -28.99 39.17 -5.57
C ASN A 26 -27.88 39.01 -4.50
N SER A 27 -27.97 39.77 -3.39
CA SER A 27 -26.94 39.79 -2.33
C SER A 27 -26.98 38.61 -1.34
N ASP A 28 -28.01 37.75 -1.38
CA ASP A 28 -28.16 36.59 -0.48
C ASP A 28 -27.43 35.31 -0.95
N ASN A 29 -26.48 35.46 -1.89
CA ASN A 29 -25.68 34.36 -2.46
C ASN A 29 -24.64 33.73 -1.50
N SER A 30 -24.76 33.95 -0.19
CA SER A 30 -23.94 33.24 0.81
C SER A 30 -24.29 31.74 0.85
N LYS A 31 -25.58 31.38 0.79
CA LYS A 31 -26.02 29.98 0.87
C LYS A 31 -25.80 29.16 -0.41
N TYR A 32 -25.85 29.78 -1.58
CA TYR A 32 -25.69 29.06 -2.85
C TYR A 32 -24.23 28.75 -3.20
N ASN A 33 -23.26 29.49 -2.65
CA ASN A 33 -21.83 29.20 -2.85
C ASN A 33 -21.32 28.07 -1.93
N ASP A 34 -21.95 27.83 -0.78
CA ASP A 34 -21.62 26.70 0.10
C ASP A 34 -22.00 25.33 -0.52
N GLU A 35 -22.95 25.28 -1.47
CA GLU A 35 -23.42 24.03 -2.09
C GLU A 35 -22.59 23.56 -3.30
N ILE A 36 -21.66 24.37 -3.83
CA ILE A 36 -20.81 24.00 -4.99
C ILE A 36 -19.31 24.18 -4.71
N ASN A 37 -18.89 23.92 -3.47
CA ASN A 37 -17.48 23.62 -3.16
C ASN A 37 -17.33 22.33 -2.34
N VAL A 38 -18.11 21.30 -2.71
CA VAL A 38 -17.81 19.92 -2.34
C VAL A 38 -16.49 19.54 -3.02
N GLN A 39 -15.37 19.71 -2.30
CA GLN A 39 -14.16 18.96 -2.63
C GLN A 39 -14.58 17.49 -2.70
N LEU A 40 -14.36 16.87 -3.86
CA LEU A 40 -14.61 15.45 -4.02
C LEU A 40 -13.60 14.71 -3.16
N GLU A 41 -14.00 14.40 -1.92
CA GLU A 41 -13.20 13.56 -1.05
C GLU A 41 -12.85 12.29 -1.82
N HIS A 42 -11.56 11.98 -1.84
CA HIS A 42 -11.01 10.82 -2.54
C HIS A 42 -10.34 9.94 -1.49
N PRO A 43 -11.14 9.36 -0.58
CA PRO A 43 -10.63 8.68 0.59
C PRO A 43 -9.81 7.46 0.18
N VAL A 44 -8.73 7.22 0.90
CA VAL A 44 -7.89 6.03 0.73
C VAL A 44 -7.59 5.44 2.09
N TRP A 45 -7.85 4.14 2.24
CA TRP A 45 -7.25 3.35 3.31
C TRP A 45 -5.95 2.77 2.79
N LEU A 46 -4.83 3.10 3.43
CA LEU A 46 -3.51 2.57 3.15
C LEU A 46 -2.99 1.89 4.41
N LEU A 47 -2.96 0.55 4.41
CA LEU A 47 -2.38 -0.28 5.47
C LEU A 47 -2.73 0.20 6.91
N GLY A 48 -4.01 0.31 7.23
CA GLY A 48 -4.49 0.73 8.55
C GLY A 48 -4.45 2.23 8.85
N GLN A 49 -4.09 3.08 7.88
CA GLN A 49 -4.18 4.55 7.98
C GLN A 49 -5.19 5.11 6.97
N TYR A 50 -5.95 6.12 7.39
CA TYR A 50 -6.98 6.78 6.59
C TYR A 50 -6.51 8.13 6.05
N TYR A 51 -6.78 8.37 4.76
CA TYR A 51 -6.42 9.59 4.05
C TYR A 51 -7.64 10.14 3.29
N PRO A 52 -8.39 11.13 3.83
CA PRO A 52 -9.66 11.58 3.24
C PRO A 52 -9.50 12.17 1.82
N ASN A 53 -8.38 12.86 1.56
CA ASN A 53 -8.03 13.42 0.24
C ASN A 53 -6.90 12.62 -0.42
N GLY A 54 -6.82 11.30 -0.17
CA GLY A 54 -5.68 10.46 -0.56
C GLY A 54 -5.35 10.49 -2.06
N MET A 55 -6.35 10.51 -2.96
CA MET A 55 -6.13 10.61 -4.40
C MET A 55 -6.27 12.03 -4.99
N GLU A 56 -6.28 13.08 -4.16
CA GLU A 56 -6.30 14.47 -4.66
C GLU A 56 -5.03 14.75 -5.48
N LYS A 57 -5.19 15.34 -6.68
CA LYS A 57 -4.08 15.52 -7.63
C LYS A 57 -3.13 16.68 -7.29
N ALA A 58 -3.54 17.55 -6.36
CA ALA A 58 -2.71 18.65 -5.89
C ALA A 58 -1.48 18.12 -5.12
N ASN A 59 -0.30 18.58 -5.51
CA ASN A 59 0.99 18.35 -4.85
C ASN A 59 1.24 16.91 -4.36
N GLN A 60 1.31 15.96 -5.29
CA GLN A 60 1.64 14.54 -5.02
C GLN A 60 2.96 14.30 -4.24
N LEU A 61 3.87 15.28 -4.15
CA LEU A 61 5.08 15.17 -3.30
C LEU A 61 4.85 15.60 -1.84
N GLU A 62 3.80 16.37 -1.56
CA GLU A 62 3.51 16.95 -0.24
C GLU A 62 2.35 16.24 0.47
N SER A 63 1.45 15.60 -0.30
CA SER A 63 0.36 14.78 0.24
C SER A 63 0.87 13.65 1.15
N SER A 64 0.28 13.58 2.35
CA SER A 64 0.65 12.62 3.40
C SER A 64 0.39 11.16 3.01
N PHE A 65 -0.55 10.91 2.09
CA PHE A 65 -0.78 9.60 1.48
C PHE A 65 0.40 9.19 0.59
N PHE A 66 0.82 10.05 -0.35
CA PHE A 66 1.93 9.76 -1.26
C PHE A 66 3.26 9.64 -0.51
N LEU A 67 3.47 10.44 0.54
CA LEU A 67 4.61 10.29 1.43
C LEU A 67 4.62 8.92 2.12
N ASP A 68 3.47 8.38 2.54
CA ASP A 68 3.37 7.05 3.14
C ASP A 68 3.59 5.92 2.12
N HIS A 69 2.95 6.02 0.96
CA HIS A 69 3.11 5.12 -0.17
C HIS A 69 4.59 5.00 -0.57
N ASN A 70 5.26 6.14 -0.77
CA ASN A 70 6.66 6.21 -1.18
C ASN A 70 7.65 5.90 -0.03
N SER A 71 7.16 5.69 1.19
CA SER A 71 7.93 5.16 2.32
C SER A 71 7.86 3.63 2.44
N ARG A 72 7.05 2.95 1.61
CA ARG A 72 7.03 1.49 1.53
C ARG A 72 8.14 0.99 0.60
N ILE A 73 8.80 -0.11 0.96
CA ILE A 73 9.87 -0.69 0.13
C ILE A 73 9.23 -1.40 -1.07
N TRP A 74 9.35 -0.81 -2.27
CA TRP A 74 8.91 -1.40 -3.53
C TRP A 74 10.02 -2.27 -4.14
N ILE A 75 9.67 -3.52 -4.50
CA ILE A 75 10.63 -4.51 -5.02
C ILE A 75 10.07 -5.12 -6.30
N THR A 76 10.83 -4.98 -7.38
CA THR A 76 10.45 -5.37 -8.75
C THR A 76 11.24 -6.60 -9.21
N TYR A 77 10.90 -7.12 -10.39
CA TYR A 77 11.82 -7.96 -11.15
C TYR A 77 13.20 -7.28 -11.30
N ARG A 78 14.27 -8.09 -11.31
CA ARG A 78 15.66 -7.70 -11.57
C ARG A 78 16.31 -8.68 -12.55
N TYR A 79 17.46 -8.26 -13.09
CA TYR A 79 18.29 -9.03 -14.02
C TYR A 79 19.77 -8.71 -13.76
N SER A 80 20.68 -9.53 -14.29
CA SER A 80 22.12 -9.45 -14.06
C SER A 80 22.53 -9.60 -12.58
N PHE A 81 21.73 -10.32 -11.78
CA PHE A 81 22.18 -10.81 -10.48
C PHE A 81 22.95 -12.14 -10.63
N GLU A 82 23.71 -12.53 -9.61
CA GLU A 82 24.49 -13.78 -9.60
C GLU A 82 23.60 -15.02 -9.82
N PRO A 83 24.05 -16.07 -10.52
CA PRO A 83 23.21 -17.25 -10.78
C PRO A 83 22.64 -17.89 -9.50
N ILE A 84 21.32 -18.07 -9.45
CA ILE A 84 20.67 -18.77 -8.32
C ILE A 84 20.94 -20.27 -8.44
N LEU A 85 22.01 -20.75 -7.80
CA LEU A 85 22.40 -22.15 -7.82
C LEU A 85 21.33 -23.08 -7.19
N PRO A 86 21.14 -24.32 -7.68
CA PRO A 86 21.89 -24.97 -8.77
C PRO A 86 21.42 -24.62 -10.19
N SER A 87 20.59 -23.59 -10.37
CA SER A 87 20.16 -23.10 -11.69
C SER A 87 21.11 -22.04 -12.27
N ASN A 88 20.89 -21.68 -13.53
CA ASN A 88 21.57 -20.57 -14.21
C ASN A 88 20.71 -19.28 -14.28
N TYR A 89 19.66 -19.15 -13.47
CA TYR A 89 18.83 -17.94 -13.48
C TYR A 89 19.59 -16.74 -12.90
N THR A 90 19.83 -15.74 -13.75
CA THR A 90 20.39 -14.40 -13.41
C THR A 90 19.33 -13.28 -13.52
N SER A 91 18.05 -13.66 -13.67
CA SER A 91 16.90 -12.77 -13.80
C SER A 91 15.63 -13.48 -13.32
N ASP A 92 14.78 -12.77 -12.58
CA ASP A 92 13.51 -13.30 -12.07
C ASP A 92 12.29 -12.94 -12.94
N LEU A 93 12.53 -12.28 -14.08
CA LEU A 93 11.50 -11.83 -15.01
C LEU A 93 10.60 -12.99 -15.48
N GLY A 94 9.28 -12.80 -15.35
CA GLY A 94 8.27 -13.76 -15.80
C GLY A 94 8.01 -14.96 -14.86
N TRP A 95 8.70 -15.06 -13.72
CA TRP A 95 8.41 -16.06 -12.68
C TRP A 95 8.37 -15.48 -11.26
N GLY A 96 9.31 -14.61 -10.89
CA GLY A 96 9.53 -14.10 -9.53
C GLY A 96 8.42 -13.24 -8.91
N CYS A 97 7.35 -12.88 -9.62
CA CYS A 97 6.35 -11.91 -9.12
C CYS A 97 5.76 -12.21 -7.73
N MET A 98 5.48 -13.48 -7.39
CA MET A 98 5.00 -13.82 -6.03
C MET A 98 6.13 -13.68 -5.00
N LEU A 99 7.37 -14.04 -5.36
CA LEU A 99 8.53 -13.90 -4.49
C LEU A 99 8.77 -12.42 -4.18
N ARG A 100 8.70 -11.54 -5.19
CA ARG A 100 8.73 -10.07 -5.01
C ARG A 100 7.56 -9.55 -4.18
N SER A 101 6.35 -10.06 -4.40
CA SER A 101 5.17 -9.72 -3.58
C SER A 101 5.37 -10.10 -2.10
N GLY A 102 5.95 -11.27 -1.83
CA GLY A 102 6.33 -11.72 -0.50
C GLY A 102 7.45 -10.89 0.12
N GLN A 103 8.49 -10.53 -0.65
CA GLN A 103 9.55 -9.63 -0.20
C GLN A 103 8.97 -8.28 0.24
N MET A 104 8.07 -7.67 -0.53
CA MET A 104 7.44 -6.38 -0.16
C MET A 104 6.56 -6.49 1.09
N LEU A 105 5.78 -7.57 1.23
CA LEU A 105 4.94 -7.82 2.40
C LEU A 105 5.79 -8.01 3.66
N LEU A 106 6.84 -8.83 3.60
CA LEU A 106 7.79 -8.98 4.71
C LEU A 106 8.51 -7.67 5.00
N ALA A 107 9.00 -6.96 3.99
CA ALA A 107 9.67 -5.68 4.14
C ALA A 107 8.80 -4.67 4.91
N ASN A 108 7.51 -4.56 4.56
CA ASN A 108 6.58 -3.69 5.29
C ASN A 108 6.37 -4.12 6.75
N ALA A 109 6.29 -5.42 7.04
CA ALA A 109 6.24 -5.93 8.42
C ALA A 109 7.52 -5.59 9.22
N LEU A 110 8.70 -5.67 8.59
CA LEU A 110 9.96 -5.25 9.21
C LEU A 110 10.02 -3.73 9.44
N ILE A 111 9.51 -2.92 8.50
CA ILE A 111 9.36 -1.46 8.69
C ILE A 111 8.52 -1.18 9.93
N TYR A 112 7.40 -1.90 10.15
CA TYR A 112 6.54 -1.68 11.32
C TYR A 112 7.24 -2.08 12.63
N HIS A 113 7.99 -3.18 12.63
CA HIS A 113 8.70 -3.66 13.82
C HIS A 113 9.85 -2.73 14.23
N PHE A 114 10.72 -2.32 13.29
CA PHE A 114 11.93 -1.57 13.61
C PHE A 114 11.73 -0.04 13.58
N LEU A 115 10.95 0.47 12.62
CA LEU A 115 10.77 1.90 12.41
C LEU A 115 9.47 2.40 13.06
N GLY A 116 8.37 1.67 12.84
CA GLY A 116 7.01 2.00 13.27
C GLY A 116 6.08 2.23 12.07
N ARG A 117 4.76 2.04 12.24
CA ARG A 117 3.76 2.28 11.18
C ARG A 117 3.83 3.70 10.61
N ASP A 118 4.08 4.66 11.49
CA ASP A 118 4.02 6.10 11.20
C ASP A 118 5.37 6.69 10.76
N TRP A 119 6.42 5.87 10.68
CA TRP A 119 7.68 6.27 10.07
C TRP A 119 7.51 6.55 8.56
N ARG A 120 8.19 7.58 8.08
CA ARG A 120 8.18 8.07 6.69
C ARG A 120 9.62 8.39 6.25
N ILE A 121 9.90 8.28 4.95
CA ILE A 121 11.25 8.38 4.37
C ILE A 121 11.92 9.76 4.55
N ASN A 122 11.15 10.82 4.83
CA ASN A 122 11.67 12.14 5.18
C ASN A 122 12.11 12.25 6.66
N ILE A 123 11.70 11.31 7.53
CA ILE A 123 12.13 11.24 8.93
C ILE A 123 13.55 10.67 8.96
N ARG A 124 14.52 11.54 9.21
CA ARG A 124 15.95 11.18 9.28
C ARG A 124 16.28 10.23 10.44
N GLU A 125 15.48 10.25 11.50
CA GLU A 125 15.60 9.27 12.57
C GLU A 125 15.37 7.85 12.02
N LYS A 126 16.23 6.91 12.42
CA LYS A 126 16.24 5.51 11.95
C LYS A 126 16.45 5.32 10.44
N TYR A 127 16.85 6.35 9.67
CA TYR A 127 17.12 6.20 8.22
C TYR A 127 18.27 5.21 7.91
N GLU A 128 19.26 5.09 8.81
CA GLU A 128 20.28 4.02 8.71
C GLU A 128 19.68 2.63 8.89
N THR A 129 18.70 2.47 9.79
CA THR A 129 17.93 1.23 9.95
C THR A 129 17.12 0.93 8.69
N TYR A 130 16.47 1.94 8.09
CA TYR A 130 15.77 1.79 6.81
C TYR A 130 16.69 1.27 5.69
N LYS A 131 17.90 1.84 5.55
CA LYS A 131 18.91 1.32 4.61
C LYS A 131 19.36 -0.10 4.95
N LYS A 132 19.53 -0.45 6.24
CA LYS A 132 19.83 -1.83 6.66
C LYS A 132 18.72 -2.80 6.24
N LEU A 133 17.45 -2.42 6.41
CA LEU A 133 16.29 -3.23 5.98
C LEU A 133 16.30 -3.44 4.47
N ILE A 134 16.51 -2.41 3.64
CA ILE A 134 16.66 -2.58 2.18
C ILE A 134 17.81 -3.54 1.86
N GLY A 135 18.95 -3.39 2.55
CA GLY A 135 20.14 -4.25 2.38
C GLY A 135 19.89 -5.75 2.58
N TRP A 136 18.85 -6.13 3.34
CA TRP A 136 18.45 -7.53 3.54
C TRP A 136 17.68 -8.15 2.36
N PHE A 137 17.11 -7.34 1.46
CA PHE A 137 16.36 -7.80 0.28
C PHE A 137 17.12 -7.67 -1.05
N MET A 138 18.34 -7.12 -1.03
CA MET A 138 19.18 -7.00 -2.23
C MET A 138 19.49 -8.39 -2.82
N ASP A 139 19.50 -8.49 -4.15
CA ASP A 139 19.62 -9.77 -4.87
C ASP A 139 21.06 -10.27 -4.96
N PHE A 140 21.63 -10.63 -3.80
CA PHE A 140 22.87 -11.38 -3.66
C PHE A 140 22.64 -12.66 -2.85
N PRO A 141 23.42 -13.74 -3.05
CA PRO A 141 23.20 -15.03 -2.41
C PRO A 141 23.21 -15.01 -0.87
N GLU A 142 23.96 -14.09 -0.26
CA GLU A 142 24.18 -14.00 1.18
C GLU A 142 23.19 -13.09 1.94
N LYS A 143 22.27 -12.38 1.26
CA LYS A 143 21.25 -11.59 1.96
C LYS A 143 20.11 -12.50 2.46
N PRO A 144 19.58 -12.28 3.67
CA PRO A 144 18.62 -13.19 4.30
C PRO A 144 17.25 -13.22 3.62
N PHE A 145 16.90 -12.21 2.82
CA PHE A 145 15.62 -12.14 2.11
C PHE A 145 15.78 -11.84 0.60
N SER A 146 16.92 -12.19 -0.01
CA SER A 146 17.14 -12.06 -1.46
C SER A 146 16.24 -12.97 -2.28
N ILE A 147 16.13 -12.69 -3.59
CA ILE A 147 15.49 -13.62 -4.54
C ILE A 147 16.16 -15.00 -4.52
N HIS A 148 17.48 -15.07 -4.31
CA HIS A 148 18.25 -16.30 -4.16
C HIS A 148 17.76 -17.12 -2.98
N LYS A 149 17.81 -16.55 -1.76
CA LYS A 149 17.41 -17.25 -0.54
C LYS A 149 15.95 -17.71 -0.60
N ILE A 150 15.04 -16.89 -1.12
CA ILE A 150 13.62 -17.23 -1.25
C ILE A 150 13.40 -18.33 -2.30
N ALA A 151 14.09 -18.29 -3.44
CA ALA A 151 13.97 -19.32 -4.48
C ALA A 151 14.54 -20.68 -4.00
N THR A 152 15.73 -20.68 -3.38
CA THR A 152 16.35 -21.89 -2.80
C THR A 152 15.51 -22.48 -1.65
N LEU A 153 14.92 -21.65 -0.79
CA LEU A 153 13.99 -22.11 0.24
C LEU A 153 12.72 -22.75 -0.34
N GLY A 154 12.26 -22.32 -1.51
CA GLY A 154 11.15 -22.94 -2.24
C GLY A 154 11.38 -24.41 -2.58
N GLN A 155 12.64 -24.85 -2.70
CA GLN A 155 12.99 -26.25 -2.96
C GLN A 155 12.60 -27.19 -1.79
N LYS A 156 12.37 -26.67 -0.58
CA LYS A 156 11.78 -27.43 0.56
C LYS A 156 10.28 -27.71 0.39
N TYR A 157 9.65 -27.13 -0.64
CA TYR A 157 8.21 -27.17 -0.92
C TYR A 157 7.93 -27.60 -2.37
N ASP A 158 8.79 -28.49 -2.90
CA ASP A 158 8.75 -29.02 -4.27
C ASP A 158 8.69 -27.94 -5.36
N LYS A 159 9.33 -26.79 -5.13
CA LYS A 159 9.49 -25.73 -6.14
C LYS A 159 10.91 -25.62 -6.68
N ALA A 160 11.04 -25.83 -7.99
CA ALA A 160 12.26 -25.54 -8.72
C ALA A 160 12.46 -24.02 -8.85
N ILE A 161 13.72 -23.60 -8.91
CA ILE A 161 14.09 -22.22 -9.22
C ILE A 161 13.62 -21.94 -10.66
N GLY A 162 12.91 -20.83 -10.87
CA GLY A 162 12.18 -20.55 -12.11
C GLY A 162 10.66 -20.79 -12.03
N GLU A 163 10.15 -21.43 -10.97
CA GLU A 163 8.71 -21.61 -10.77
C GLU A 163 8.01 -20.43 -10.06
N TRP A 164 6.70 -20.32 -10.31
CA TRP A 164 5.81 -19.41 -9.59
C TRP A 164 5.31 -20.05 -8.29
N PHE A 165 5.41 -19.32 -7.18
CA PHE A 165 4.87 -19.75 -5.88
C PHE A 165 3.42 -19.30 -5.72
N GLY A 166 2.59 -20.10 -5.04
CA GLY A 166 1.29 -19.65 -4.54
C GLY A 166 1.42 -18.96 -3.16
N PRO A 167 0.39 -18.19 -2.71
CA PRO A 167 0.42 -17.47 -1.43
C PRO A 167 0.81 -18.31 -0.20
N ASN A 168 0.39 -19.58 -0.14
CA ASN A 168 0.80 -20.49 0.94
C ASN A 168 2.32 -20.79 0.91
N ILE A 169 2.86 -21.16 -0.26
CA ILE A 169 4.28 -21.52 -0.40
C ILE A 169 5.18 -20.34 -0.05
N ILE A 170 4.88 -19.14 -0.56
CA ILE A 170 5.67 -17.94 -0.20
C ILE A 170 5.54 -17.62 1.30
N SER A 171 4.39 -17.83 1.94
CA SER A 171 4.23 -17.62 3.39
C SER A 171 5.11 -18.55 4.22
N GLN A 172 5.18 -19.84 3.86
CA GLN A 172 6.06 -20.82 4.53
C GLN A 172 7.55 -20.53 4.26
N VAL A 173 7.90 -20.13 3.04
CA VAL A 173 9.27 -19.72 2.67
C VAL A 173 9.72 -18.47 3.44
N LEU A 174 8.88 -17.44 3.55
CA LEU A 174 9.18 -16.24 4.35
C LEU A 174 9.35 -16.57 5.83
N LYS A 175 8.53 -17.49 6.36
CA LYS A 175 8.67 -18.02 7.72
C LYS A 175 10.05 -18.65 7.92
N ASN A 176 10.47 -19.58 7.05
CA ASN A 176 11.80 -20.18 7.14
C ASN A 176 12.93 -19.16 6.96
N ALA A 177 12.79 -18.15 6.11
CA ALA A 177 13.81 -17.12 5.95
C ALA A 177 14.00 -16.29 7.23
N VAL A 178 12.92 -15.99 7.97
CA VAL A 178 12.97 -15.34 9.29
C VAL A 178 13.51 -16.28 10.36
N GLU A 179 13.21 -17.58 10.32
CA GLU A 179 13.74 -18.58 11.24
C GLU A 179 15.25 -18.83 11.03
N GLU A 180 15.75 -18.80 9.79
CA GLU A 180 17.17 -18.96 9.46
C GLU A 180 18.02 -17.70 9.76
N PHE A 181 17.42 -16.53 9.96
CA PHE A 181 18.15 -15.26 10.12
C PHE A 181 18.21 -14.78 11.59
N SER A 182 19.42 -14.74 12.15
CA SER A 182 19.73 -14.47 13.56
C SER A 182 19.12 -13.19 14.13
N GLU A 183 19.21 -12.07 13.39
CA GLU A 183 18.69 -10.78 13.83
C GLU A 183 17.16 -10.67 13.76
N CYS A 184 16.46 -11.59 13.09
CA CYS A 184 15.00 -11.63 13.06
C CYS A 184 14.43 -12.73 13.96
N ASN A 185 14.93 -13.97 13.91
CA ASN A 185 14.37 -15.12 14.65
C ASN A 185 14.17 -14.80 16.13
N ASN A 186 15.13 -14.15 16.80
CA ASN A 186 15.05 -13.90 18.24
C ASN A 186 13.96 -12.88 18.67
N ILE A 187 13.46 -12.06 17.74
CA ILE A 187 12.56 -10.92 18.03
C ILE A 187 11.28 -10.88 17.18
N ILE A 188 11.22 -11.64 16.09
CA ILE A 188 10.07 -11.77 15.18
C ILE A 188 9.78 -13.27 14.97
N SER A 189 8.50 -13.60 14.90
CA SER A 189 7.99 -14.93 14.58
C SER A 189 6.95 -14.83 13.46
N ILE A 190 6.95 -15.77 12.51
CA ILE A 190 5.91 -15.86 11.49
C ILE A 190 4.99 -17.05 11.79
N CYS A 191 3.70 -16.77 11.95
CA CYS A 191 2.64 -17.77 11.97
C CYS A 191 1.95 -17.77 10.60
N VAL A 192 1.64 -18.95 10.08
CA VAL A 192 0.88 -19.14 8.84
C VAL A 192 -0.34 -19.98 9.20
N SER A 193 -1.55 -19.49 8.94
CA SER A 193 -2.78 -20.21 9.31
C SER A 193 -2.90 -21.56 8.61
N VAL A 194 -3.27 -22.59 9.35
CA VAL A 194 -3.63 -23.92 8.83
C VAL A 194 -5.15 -23.98 8.65
N ASP A 195 -5.62 -24.46 7.50
CA ASP A 195 -7.05 -24.63 7.18
C ASP A 195 -7.92 -23.40 7.52
N GLN A 196 -7.39 -22.21 7.19
CA GLN A 196 -8.02 -20.89 7.42
C GLN A 196 -8.31 -20.59 8.91
N SER A 197 -7.71 -21.36 9.82
CA SER A 197 -7.90 -21.30 11.27
C SER A 197 -6.65 -20.75 11.97
N ILE A 198 -6.84 -20.12 13.13
CA ILE A 198 -5.78 -19.48 13.91
C ILE A 198 -5.83 -20.02 15.34
N TYR A 199 -4.84 -20.83 15.73
CA TYR A 199 -4.77 -21.42 17.05
C TYR A 199 -4.00 -20.51 18.00
N LYS A 200 -4.68 -20.01 19.05
CA LYS A 200 -4.10 -19.12 20.07
C LYS A 200 -2.86 -19.74 20.74
N ASP A 201 -2.91 -21.05 20.97
CA ASP A 201 -1.88 -21.80 21.68
C ASP A 201 -0.61 -21.93 20.82
N GLU A 202 -0.77 -22.06 19.50
CA GLU A 202 0.34 -22.01 18.54
C GLU A 202 0.94 -20.60 18.46
N ILE A 203 0.11 -19.54 18.46
CA ILE A 203 0.60 -18.15 18.54
C ILE A 203 1.42 -17.94 19.81
N LEU A 204 0.94 -18.35 20.97
CA LEU A 204 1.67 -18.25 22.24
C LEU A 204 2.99 -19.04 22.20
N LYS A 205 3.01 -20.21 21.56
CA LYS A 205 4.22 -21.02 21.36
C LYS A 205 5.24 -20.34 20.44
N VAL A 206 4.87 -19.90 19.24
CA VAL A 206 5.82 -19.32 18.26
C VAL A 206 6.30 -17.93 18.66
N THR A 207 5.46 -17.14 19.34
CA THR A 207 5.85 -15.82 19.89
C THR A 207 6.66 -15.91 21.20
N ASN A 208 6.84 -17.10 21.78
CA ASN A 208 7.39 -17.29 23.13
C ASN A 208 6.65 -16.43 24.17
N ASN A 209 5.32 -16.55 24.20
CA ASN A 209 4.39 -15.74 25.00
C ASN A 209 4.60 -14.23 24.75
N TRP A 210 4.48 -13.81 23.49
CA TRP A 210 4.62 -12.41 23.04
C TRP A 210 5.98 -11.74 23.27
N LYS A 211 7.03 -12.51 23.63
CA LYS A 211 8.42 -12.00 23.67
C LYS A 211 9.00 -11.73 22.28
N LYS A 212 8.47 -12.39 21.25
CA LYS A 212 8.68 -12.08 19.84
C LYS A 212 7.44 -11.38 19.27
N ALA A 213 7.64 -10.42 18.39
CA ALA A 213 6.57 -9.89 17.55
C ALA A 213 5.99 -10.97 16.63
N LEU A 214 4.74 -10.80 16.23
CA LEU A 214 4.02 -11.73 15.36
C LEU A 214 3.79 -11.12 13.97
N VAL A 215 4.25 -11.82 12.94
CA VAL A 215 3.75 -11.69 11.57
C VAL A 215 2.76 -12.83 11.35
N LEU A 216 1.47 -12.50 11.15
CA LEU A 216 0.42 -13.48 10.89
C LEU A 216 0.08 -13.45 9.40
N LEU A 217 0.35 -14.57 8.70
CA LEU A 217 0.04 -14.74 7.28
C LEU A 217 -1.17 -15.67 7.12
N LEU A 218 -2.12 -15.28 6.27
CA LEU A 218 -3.39 -15.97 6.08
C LEU A 218 -3.58 -16.39 4.61
N PRO A 219 -3.05 -17.56 4.18
CA PRO A 219 -3.22 -18.05 2.81
C PRO A 219 -4.66 -18.53 2.55
N ILE A 220 -5.53 -17.63 2.10
CA ILE A 220 -6.97 -17.86 1.90
C ILE A 220 -7.35 -18.04 0.43
N ARG A 221 -8.39 -18.84 0.16
CA ARG A 221 -8.96 -19.02 -1.19
C ARG A 221 -10.43 -18.58 -1.21
N LEU A 222 -10.63 -17.29 -1.47
CA LEU A 222 -11.94 -16.63 -1.45
C LEU A 222 -12.80 -16.86 -2.73
N GLY A 223 -12.59 -17.97 -3.45
CA GLY A 223 -13.37 -18.31 -4.64
C GLY A 223 -12.75 -19.38 -5.57
N ILE A 224 -13.53 -19.88 -6.51
CA ILE A 224 -13.12 -20.98 -7.42
C ILE A 224 -12.33 -20.44 -8.62
N LYS A 225 -12.91 -19.50 -9.38
CA LYS A 225 -12.30 -18.86 -10.58
C LYS A 225 -12.05 -17.36 -10.38
N ASN A 226 -13.03 -16.67 -9.82
CA ASN A 226 -13.00 -15.27 -9.41
C ASN A 226 -13.16 -15.19 -7.89
N LEU A 227 -12.81 -14.04 -7.30
CA LEU A 227 -13.19 -13.68 -5.94
C LEU A 227 -14.73 -13.67 -5.82
N ASN A 228 -15.27 -14.24 -4.75
CA ASN A 228 -16.71 -14.19 -4.47
C ASN A 228 -17.09 -12.77 -3.96
N PRO A 229 -18.08 -12.09 -4.56
CA PRO A 229 -18.54 -10.77 -4.12
C PRO A 229 -18.88 -10.67 -2.63
N LEU A 230 -19.31 -11.76 -1.98
CA LEU A 230 -19.57 -11.80 -0.54
C LEU A 230 -18.37 -11.40 0.34
N TYR A 231 -17.15 -11.44 -0.18
CA TYR A 231 -15.93 -11.07 0.55
C TYR A 231 -15.35 -9.70 0.19
N TYR A 232 -15.99 -8.94 -0.71
CA TYR A 232 -15.44 -7.65 -1.18
C TYR A 232 -15.30 -6.65 -0.02
N ASP A 233 -16.35 -6.47 0.78
CA ASP A 233 -16.37 -5.45 1.83
C ASP A 233 -15.48 -5.84 3.02
N ASP A 234 -15.35 -7.13 3.32
CA ASP A 234 -14.45 -7.62 4.36
C ASP A 234 -12.98 -7.51 3.95
N LEU A 235 -12.67 -7.65 2.66
CA LEU A 235 -11.35 -7.32 2.11
C LEU A 235 -11.09 -5.80 2.13
N LYS A 236 -12.10 -4.94 1.93
CA LYS A 236 -11.95 -3.49 2.16
C LYS A 236 -11.62 -3.21 3.63
N LYS A 237 -12.38 -3.79 4.56
CA LYS A 237 -12.19 -3.65 6.03
C LYS A 237 -10.81 -4.13 6.49
N TYR A 238 -10.22 -5.15 5.86
CA TYR A 238 -8.86 -5.62 6.19
C TYR A 238 -7.79 -4.52 6.07
N PHE A 239 -7.92 -3.58 5.12
CA PHE A 239 -7.00 -2.44 4.98
C PHE A 239 -7.23 -1.32 6.02
N GLN A 240 -8.25 -1.44 6.86
CA GLN A 240 -8.55 -0.51 7.96
C GLN A 240 -7.92 -0.96 9.29
N PHE A 241 -7.45 -2.21 9.39
CA PHE A 241 -6.83 -2.74 10.61
C PHE A 241 -5.43 -2.11 10.82
N PRO A 242 -5.11 -1.55 12.01
CA PRO A 242 -3.77 -1.01 12.29
C PRO A 242 -2.61 -2.02 12.15
N GLN A 243 -2.93 -3.31 12.19
CA GLN A 243 -1.99 -4.43 12.01
C GLN A 243 -1.87 -4.90 10.55
N CYS A 244 -2.57 -4.24 9.60
CA CYS A 244 -2.58 -4.62 8.20
C CYS A 244 -1.21 -4.46 7.55
N ILE A 245 -0.60 -5.56 7.12
CA ILE A 245 0.65 -5.57 6.35
C ILE A 245 0.42 -5.80 4.85
N GLY A 246 -0.81 -5.60 4.37
CA GLY A 246 -1.20 -5.76 2.96
C GLY A 246 -1.46 -7.22 2.56
N ILE A 247 -1.78 -7.42 1.28
CA ILE A 247 -2.14 -8.73 0.72
C ILE A 247 -1.22 -9.05 -0.47
N GLY A 248 -0.42 -10.12 -0.35
CA GLY A 248 0.32 -10.70 -1.47
C GLY A 248 -0.54 -11.72 -2.23
N GLY A 249 -0.85 -11.48 -3.50
CA GLY A 249 -1.73 -12.36 -4.26
C GLY A 249 -1.94 -11.96 -5.72
N GLY A 250 -2.55 -12.84 -6.50
CA GLY A 250 -2.86 -12.60 -7.91
C GLY A 250 -2.94 -13.89 -8.72
N LYS A 251 -2.88 -13.76 -10.04
CA LYS A 251 -2.85 -14.90 -10.96
C LYS A 251 -1.40 -15.37 -11.17
N PRO A 252 -1.16 -16.62 -11.62
CA PRO A 252 0.18 -17.06 -12.02
C PRO A 252 0.84 -16.07 -13.00
N LYS A 253 2.10 -15.71 -12.73
CA LYS A 253 2.88 -14.68 -13.45
C LYS A 253 2.33 -13.24 -13.38
N SER A 254 1.26 -12.99 -12.61
CA SER A 254 0.63 -11.68 -12.39
C SER A 254 0.20 -11.56 -10.92
N SER A 255 1.21 -11.57 -10.04
CA SER A 255 1.08 -11.31 -8.60
C SER A 255 1.25 -9.83 -8.31
N LEU A 256 0.48 -9.33 -7.36
CA LEU A 256 0.52 -7.97 -6.82
C LEU A 256 0.74 -8.02 -5.31
N TYR A 257 1.23 -6.90 -4.77
CA TYR A 257 1.18 -6.59 -3.35
C TYR A 257 0.16 -5.46 -3.17
N LEU A 258 -1.03 -5.81 -2.69
CA LEU A 258 -2.13 -4.86 -2.46
C LEU A 258 -1.96 -4.23 -1.08
N ILE A 259 -2.05 -2.90 -1.02
CA ILE A 259 -1.74 -2.11 0.19
C ILE A 259 -2.90 -1.24 0.67
N GLY A 260 -3.98 -1.13 -0.10
CA GLY A 260 -5.09 -0.25 0.25
C GLY A 260 -6.31 -0.41 -0.64
N ASN A 261 -7.31 0.43 -0.39
CA ASN A 261 -8.50 0.63 -1.21
C ASN A 261 -8.86 2.12 -1.31
N ASP A 262 -9.65 2.44 -2.33
CA ASP A 262 -10.59 3.55 -2.29
C ASP A 262 -11.54 3.38 -1.08
N GLY A 263 -11.52 4.35 -0.18
CA GLY A 263 -12.19 4.30 1.12
C GLY A 263 -13.72 4.38 1.08
N ILE A 264 -14.29 4.30 -0.11
CA ILE A 264 -15.71 4.10 -0.39
C ILE A 264 -16.00 2.63 -0.04
N VAL A 265 -16.59 2.37 1.13
CA VAL A 265 -17.04 1.02 1.53
C VAL A 265 -18.36 0.70 0.87
#